data_AF-A0A6C0EPS2-F1
#
_entry.id   AF-A0A6C0EPS2-F1
#
_cell.length_a   1.000
_cell.length_b   1.000
_cell.length_c   1.000
_cell.angle_alpha   90.00
_cell.angle_beta   90.00
_cell.angle_gamma   90.00
#
_symmetry.space_group_name_H-M   'P 1'
#
loop_
_entity.id
_entity.type
_entity.pdbx_description
1 polymer ?
#
loop_
_entity_poly.entity_id
_entity_poly.type
_entity_poly.pdbx_seq_one_letter_code
_entity_poly.pdbx_strand_id
1 'polypeptide(L)'
;MNYNIIKRNGYGSNFNILYINDDKNIIKKQTINLYGMEKIKCEINFYNFINTNNIKIKIPKIYYTSYNIIIMEYIKQNKLNIDYFDIILNQIMILHSFNNISINKNYYKQLL
;
A
#
# COMPACT_ATOMS: atom_id res chain seq x y z
N MET A 1 -8.11 21.49 -6.63
CA MET A 1 -8.58 20.57 -5.57
C MET A 1 -7.70 20.80 -4.35
N ASN A 2 -8.28 20.98 -3.16
CA ASN A 2 -7.49 21.22 -1.95
C ASN A 2 -6.90 19.91 -1.43
N TYR A 3 -5.59 19.87 -1.23
CA TYR A 3 -4.89 18.74 -0.67
C TYR A 3 -4.13 19.20 0.57
N ASN A 4 -4.20 18.43 1.64
CA ASN A 4 -3.39 18.61 2.83
C ASN A 4 -2.12 17.78 2.72
N ILE A 5 -0.95 18.42 2.86
CA ILE A 5 0.33 17.71 2.94
C ILE A 5 0.41 17.00 4.28
N ILE A 6 0.66 15.69 4.27
CA ILE A 6 0.94 14.95 5.50
C ILE A 6 2.43 15.04 5.80
N LYS A 7 2.77 15.62 6.96
CA LYS A 7 4.12 15.46 7.52
C LYS A 7 4.24 14.08 8.16
N ARG A 8 5.18 13.29 7.70
CA ARG A 8 5.47 11.94 8.22
C ARG A 8 6.91 11.88 8.72
N ASN A 9 7.09 11.25 9.87
CA ASN A 9 8.39 10.83 10.36
C ASN A 9 8.55 9.33 10.10
N GLY A 10 9.66 8.90 9.51
CA GLY A 10 9.98 7.49 9.26
C GLY A 10 10.42 7.20 7.83
N TYR A 11 10.95 5.99 7.60
CA TYR A 11 11.62 5.60 6.34
C TYR A 11 10.87 6.01 5.06
N GLY A 12 9.54 5.87 5.05
CA GLY A 12 8.70 6.20 3.89
C GLY A 12 8.74 7.67 3.43
N SER A 13 8.97 8.64 4.34
CA SER A 13 8.97 10.07 3.98
C SER A 13 10.20 10.50 3.17
N ASN A 14 11.25 9.69 3.14
CA ASN A 14 12.45 9.93 2.32
C ASN A 14 12.23 9.68 0.83
N PHE A 15 11.07 9.15 0.42
CA PHE A 15 10.82 8.70 -0.95
C PHE A 15 9.64 9.38 -1.61
N ASN A 16 8.66 9.83 -0.83
CA ASN A 16 7.49 10.51 -1.36
C ASN A 16 6.91 11.55 -0.38
N ILE A 17 6.27 12.55 -0.97
CA ILE A 17 5.39 13.50 -0.29
C ILE A 17 3.96 12.99 -0.45
N LEU A 18 3.20 12.97 0.64
CA LEU A 18 1.81 12.56 0.65
C LEU A 18 0.89 13.77 0.77
N TYR A 19 -0.17 13.73 -0.03
CA TYR A 19 -1.21 14.73 -0.10
C TYR A 19 -2.54 14.02 0.08
N ILE A 20 -3.36 14.42 1.04
CA ILE A 20 -4.70 13.85 1.25
C ILE A 20 -5.75 14.89 0.89
N ASN A 21 -6.77 14.46 0.16
CA ASN A 21 -8.04 15.14 0.07
C ASN A 21 -9.07 14.29 0.82
N ASP A 22 -9.39 14.71 2.05
CA ASP A 22 -10.30 13.99 2.93
C ASP A 22 -11.73 13.98 2.40
N ASP A 23 -12.19 15.09 1.81
CA ASP A 23 -13.54 15.24 1.26
C ASP A 23 -13.83 14.24 0.15
N LYS A 24 -12.80 13.90 -0.63
CA LYS A 24 -12.88 12.96 -1.75
C LYS A 24 -12.39 11.56 -1.40
N ASN A 25 -11.87 11.33 -0.18
CA ASN A 25 -11.15 10.12 0.20
C ASN A 25 -10.08 9.72 -0.84
N ILE A 26 -9.23 10.68 -1.22
CA ILE A 26 -8.16 10.48 -2.20
C ILE A 26 -6.81 10.80 -1.57
N ILE A 27 -5.80 9.98 -1.90
CA ILE A 27 -4.41 10.25 -1.60
C ILE A 27 -3.63 10.42 -2.90
N LYS A 28 -2.79 11.47 -2.95
CA LYS A 28 -1.76 11.66 -3.96
C LYS A 28 -0.40 11.37 -3.32
N LYS A 29 0.39 10.50 -3.92
CA LYS A 29 1.82 10.32 -3.59
C LYS A 29 2.67 10.92 -4.70
N GLN A 30 3.61 11.78 -4.34
CA GLN A 30 4.55 12.38 -5.28
C GLN A 30 5.97 11.98 -4.89
N THR A 31 6.71 11.33 -5.77
CA THR A 31 8.06 10.86 -5.48
C THR A 31 9.07 11.99 -5.53
N ILE A 32 10.08 11.93 -4.66
CA ILE A 32 11.15 12.95 -4.58
C ILE A 32 12.50 12.45 -5.10
N ASN A 33 12.64 11.16 -5.41
CA ASN A 33 13.86 10.56 -5.96
C ASN A 33 13.56 9.31 -6.81
N LEU A 34 14.57 8.83 -7.54
CA LEU A 34 14.49 7.64 -8.41
C LEU A 34 14.04 6.39 -7.66
N TYR A 35 14.56 6.17 -6.45
CA TYR A 35 14.18 5.01 -5.65
C TYR A 35 12.69 5.07 -5.25
N GLY A 36 12.16 6.25 -4.95
CA GLY A 36 10.73 6.46 -4.73
C GLY A 36 9.87 6.14 -5.96
N MET A 37 10.37 6.43 -7.18
CA MET A 37 9.70 6.08 -8.43
C MET A 37 9.61 4.56 -8.60
N GLU A 38 10.70 3.83 -8.38
CA GLU A 38 10.70 2.36 -8.44
C GLU A 38 9.73 1.76 -7.42
N LYS A 39 9.65 2.33 -6.20
CA LYS A 39 8.68 1.88 -5.20
C LYS A 39 7.23 2.08 -5.64
N ILE A 40 6.89 3.23 -6.23
CA ILE A 40 5.53 3.45 -6.76
C ILE A 40 5.24 2.48 -7.92
N LYS A 41 6.21 2.23 -8.80
CA LYS A 41 6.05 1.27 -9.90
C LYS A 41 5.77 -0.14 -9.37
N CYS A 42 6.53 -0.60 -8.37
CA CYS A 42 6.27 -1.88 -7.70
C CYS A 42 4.89 -1.92 -7.04
N GLU A 43 4.48 -0.84 -6.37
CA GLU A 43 3.16 -0.72 -5.74
C GLU A 43 2.02 -0.84 -6.77
N ILE A 44 2.13 -0.17 -7.92
CA ILE A 44 1.16 -0.27 -9.03
C ILE A 44 1.12 -1.69 -9.59
N ASN A 45 2.28 -2.29 -9.85
CA ASN A 45 2.36 -3.66 -10.37
C ASN A 45 1.73 -4.67 -9.40
N PHE A 46 1.93 -4.48 -8.10
CA PHE A 46 1.28 -5.29 -7.07
C PHE A 46 -0.25 -5.16 -7.14
N TYR A 47 -0.81 -3.95 -7.18
CA TYR A 47 -2.26 -3.77 -7.30
C TYR A 47 -2.84 -4.34 -8.59
N ASN A 48 -2.12 -4.23 -9.70
CA ASN A 48 -2.51 -4.87 -10.96
C ASN A 48 -2.49 -6.40 -10.83
N PHE A 49 -1.49 -6.98 -10.17
CA PHE A 49 -1.44 -8.43 -9.90
C PHE A 49 -2.66 -8.91 -9.10
N ILE A 50 -3.05 -8.18 -8.05
CA ILE A 50 -4.25 -8.50 -7.24
C ILE A 50 -5.50 -8.50 -8.11
N ASN A 51 -5.70 -7.44 -8.92
CA ASN A 51 -6.88 -7.30 -9.78
C ASN A 51 -6.92 -8.39 -10.86
N THR A 52 -5.81 -8.60 -11.59
CA THR A 52 -5.74 -9.58 -12.68
C THR A 52 -6.02 -11.00 -12.21
N ASN A 53 -5.61 -11.35 -10.99
CA ASN A 53 -5.82 -12.68 -10.41
C ASN A 53 -7.12 -12.81 -9.60
N ASN A 54 -8.00 -11.80 -9.60
CA ASN A 54 -9.25 -11.78 -8.83
C ASN A 54 -9.04 -12.10 -7.33
N ILE A 55 -7.92 -11.66 -6.77
CA ILE A 55 -7.57 -11.91 -5.37
C ILE A 55 -8.50 -11.08 -4.47
N LYS A 56 -9.24 -11.74 -3.57
CA LYS A 56 -10.27 -11.14 -2.71
C LYS A 56 -9.67 -10.33 -1.53
N ILE A 57 -8.86 -9.34 -1.86
CA ILE A 57 -8.21 -8.44 -0.90
C ILE A 57 -8.59 -7.01 -1.24
N LYS A 58 -8.95 -6.22 -0.22
CA LYS A 58 -9.25 -4.80 -0.43
C LYS A 58 -7.95 -4.05 -0.74
N ILE A 59 -7.83 -3.57 -1.97
CA ILE A 59 -6.75 -2.69 -2.43
C ILE A 59 -7.31 -1.31 -2.81
N PRO A 60 -6.52 -0.24 -2.70
CA PRO A 60 -6.97 1.09 -3.10
C PRO A 60 -7.18 1.15 -4.61
N LYS A 61 -8.29 1.76 -5.04
CA LYS A 61 -8.51 2.04 -6.47
C LYS A 61 -7.54 3.12 -6.95
N ILE A 62 -6.77 2.82 -8.01
CA ILE A 62 -5.94 3.82 -8.70
C ILE A 62 -6.83 4.67 -9.61
N TYR A 63 -6.72 6.00 -9.49
CA TYR A 63 -7.43 6.95 -10.36
C TYR A 63 -6.55 7.55 -11.43
N TYR A 64 -5.26 7.75 -11.13
CA TYR A 64 -4.32 8.37 -12.04
C TYR A 64 -2.88 7.96 -11.72
N THR A 65 -2.08 7.77 -12.77
CA THR A 65 -0.64 7.53 -12.70
C THR A 65 0.10 8.43 -13.69
N SER A 66 1.26 8.88 -13.27
CA SER A 66 2.25 9.59 -14.08
C SER A 66 3.65 9.21 -13.58
N TYR A 67 4.69 9.70 -14.27
CA TYR A 67 6.08 9.33 -14.02
C TYR A 67 6.50 9.41 -12.53
N ASN A 68 6.06 10.43 -11.81
CA ASN A 68 6.42 10.67 -10.41
C ASN A 68 5.22 10.83 -9.47
N ILE A 69 4.01 10.54 -9.95
CA ILE A 69 2.76 10.79 -9.22
C ILE A 69 1.82 9.60 -9.36
N ILE A 70 1.23 9.18 -8.24
CA ILE A 70 0.06 8.31 -8.20
C ILE A 70 -1.06 8.99 -7.41
N ILE A 71 -2.28 8.88 -7.89
CA ILE A 71 -3.50 9.29 -7.19
C ILE A 71 -4.40 8.08 -7.06
N MET A 72 -4.81 7.78 -5.83
CA MET A 72 -5.60 6.58 -5.52
C MET A 72 -6.54 6.81 -4.33
N GLU A 73 -7.42 5.87 -4.10
CA GLU A 73 -8.32 5.84 -2.95
C GLU A 73 -7.54 5.90 -1.64
N TYR A 74 -7.96 6.78 -0.75
CA TYR A 74 -7.46 6.84 0.62
C TYR A 74 -8.31 5.95 1.53
N ILE A 75 -7.79 4.77 1.85
CA ILE A 75 -8.45 3.83 2.76
C ILE A 75 -8.16 4.27 4.20
N LYS A 76 -9.10 4.98 4.82
CA LYS A 76 -9.06 5.32 6.26
C LYS A 76 -9.21 4.05 7.09
N GLN A 77 -8.23 3.77 7.95
CA GLN A 77 -8.43 2.80 9.04
C GLN A 77 -9.00 3.54 10.24
N ASN A 78 -10.12 3.04 10.76
CA ASN A 78 -10.55 3.41 12.10
C ASN A 78 -9.54 2.79 13.08
N LYS A 79 -9.01 3.60 14.01
CA LYS A 79 -8.19 3.10 15.13
C LYS A 79 -9.07 2.19 15.99
N LEU A 80 -9.04 0.90 15.69
CA LEU A 80 -9.50 -0.15 16.58
C LEU A 80 -8.24 -0.79 17.17
N ASN A 81 -8.25 -1.09 18.47
CA ASN A 81 -7.21 -1.90 19.10
C ASN A 81 -7.38 -3.35 18.66
N ILE A 82 -7.06 -3.62 17.41
CA ILE A 82 -7.08 -4.95 16.81
C ILE A 82 -5.64 -5.44 16.74
N ASP A 83 -5.38 -6.65 17.23
CA ASP A 83 -4.15 -7.35 16.93
C ASP A 83 -4.16 -7.71 15.44
N TYR A 84 -3.37 -6.96 14.65
CA TYR A 84 -3.32 -7.13 13.21
C TYR A 84 -2.56 -8.40 12.78
N PHE A 85 -1.92 -9.13 13.70
CA PHE A 85 -1.10 -10.27 13.35
C PHE A 85 -1.87 -11.33 12.54
N ASP A 86 -3.01 -11.80 13.06
CA ASP A 86 -3.79 -12.85 12.39
C ASP A 86 -4.43 -12.37 11.09
N ILE A 87 -4.80 -11.09 11.02
CA ILE A 87 -5.33 -10.46 9.80
C ILE A 87 -4.23 -10.41 8.74
N ILE A 88 -3.05 -9.90 9.08
CA ILE A 88 -1.91 -9.82 8.17
C ILE A 88 -1.49 -11.22 7.73
N LEU A 89 -1.40 -12.18 8.65
CA LEU A 89 -1.03 -13.56 8.34
C LEU A 89 -1.99 -14.19 7.33
N ASN A 90 -3.31 -14.05 7.52
CA ASN A 90 -4.30 -14.55 6.58
C ASN A 90 -4.16 -13.93 5.19
N GLN A 91 -3.96 -12.60 5.12
CA GLN A 91 -3.79 -11.90 3.85
C GLN A 91 -2.51 -12.35 3.15
N ILE A 92 -1.41 -12.54 3.90
CA ILE A 92 -0.16 -13.08 3.38
C ILE A 92 -0.36 -14.51 2.88
N MET A 93 -1.05 -15.38 3.60
CA MET A 93 -1.33 -16.76 3.16
C MET A 93 -2.15 -16.78 1.86
N ILE A 94 -3.13 -15.89 1.71
CA ILE A 94 -3.89 -15.72 0.45
C ILE A 94 -2.95 -15.30 -0.68
N LEU A 95 -2.05 -14.34 -0.47
CA LEU A 95 -1.08 -13.94 -1.50
C LEU A 95 -0.12 -15.07 -1.83
N HIS A 96 0.30 -15.83 -0.81
CA HIS A 96 1.22 -16.94 -0.95
C HIS A 96 0.58 -18.17 -1.57
N SER A 97 -0.74 -18.38 -1.55
CA SER A 97 -1.33 -19.47 -2.33
C SER A 97 -1.13 -19.31 -3.84
N PHE A 98 -0.73 -18.13 -4.30
CA PHE A 98 -0.30 -17.85 -5.67
C PHE A 98 1.21 -18.05 -5.88
N ASN A 99 1.93 -18.49 -4.84
CA ASN A 99 3.35 -18.87 -4.83
C ASN A 99 3.51 -20.29 -4.22
N ASN A 100 4.60 -21.00 -4.51
CA ASN A 100 4.80 -22.36 -3.99
C ASN A 100 5.39 -22.41 -2.55
N ILE A 101 5.11 -21.44 -1.68
CA ILE A 101 5.77 -21.29 -0.36
C ILE A 101 4.75 -21.35 0.79
N SER A 102 5.02 -22.19 1.79
CA SER A 102 4.21 -22.32 3.01
C SER A 102 4.58 -21.26 4.06
N ILE A 103 3.57 -20.58 4.62
CA ILE A 103 3.74 -19.52 5.63
C ILE A 103 3.01 -19.86 6.93
N ASN A 104 3.70 -19.61 8.06
CA ASN A 104 3.17 -19.75 9.41
C ASN A 104 3.75 -18.68 10.36
N LYS A 105 3.29 -18.70 11.62
CA LYS A 105 3.73 -17.75 12.66
C LYS A 105 5.25 -17.75 12.91
N ASN A 106 5.90 -18.90 12.77
CA ASN A 106 7.36 -19.01 12.94
C ASN A 106 8.11 -18.39 11.76
N TYR A 107 7.63 -18.61 10.52
CA TYR A 107 8.17 -17.96 9.33
C TYR A 107 8.15 -16.43 9.46
N TYR A 108 7.04 -15.85 9.95
CA TYR A 108 6.94 -14.41 10.13
C TYR A 108 7.91 -13.86 11.19
N LYS A 109 8.11 -14.59 12.30
CA LYS A 109 9.07 -14.20 13.35
C LYS A 109 10.51 -14.14 12.86
N GLN A 110 10.86 -14.87 11.81
CA GLN A 110 12.22 -14.87 11.23
C GLN A 110 12.48 -13.66 10.33
N LEU A 111 11.44 -12.94 9.90
CA LEU A 111 11.55 -11.77 9.02
C LEU A 111 11.67 -10.43 9.79
N LEU A 112 11.43 -10.44 11.11
CA LEU A 112 11.56 -9.30 12.02
C LEU A 112 12.91 -9.32 12.74
#